data_AF-A0A920JZL7-F1
#
_entry.id   AF-A0A920JZL7-F1
#
_cell.length_a   1.000
_cell.length_b   1.000
_cell.length_c   1.000
_cell.angle_alpha   90.00
_cell.angle_beta   90.00
_cell.angle_gamma   90.00
#
_symmetry.space_group_name_H-M   'P 1'
#
loop_
_entity.id
_entity.type
_entity.pdbx_description
1 polymer ?
#
loop_
_entity_poly.entity_id
_entity_poly.type
_entity_poly.pdbx_seq_one_letter_code
_entity_poly.pdbx_strand_id
1 'polypeptide(L)' 'MFIIDDPVKRVDNMTMSHSLEARVPFLDIDLISFMLSVKSEKKIENGEKCFFKRGL' A
#
# COMPACT_ATOMS: atom_id res chain seq x y z
N MET A 1 -18.63 12.26 4.66
CA MET A 1 -18.80 10.99 3.94
C MET A 1 -17.61 10.11 4.32
N PHE A 2 -17.77 9.23 5.31
CA PHE A 2 -16.71 8.25 5.62
C PHE A 2 -16.56 7.34 4.41
N ILE A 3 -15.33 7.13 3.95
CA ILE A 3 -15.00 6.27 2.81
C ILE A 3 -15.55 4.88 3.14
N ILE A 4 -16.68 4.54 2.50
CA ILE A 4 -17.49 3.35 2.80
C ILE A 4 -16.72 2.06 2.43
N ASP A 5 -15.58 2.20 1.76
CA ASP A 5 -14.82 1.08 1.24
C ASP A 5 -13.30 1.30 1.25
N ASP A 6 -12.78 1.77 2.39
CA ASP A 6 -11.33 1.82 2.60
C ASP A 6 -10.77 0.39 2.46
N PRO A 7 -9.79 0.16 1.55
CA PRO A 7 -9.28 -1.18 1.27
C PRO A 7 -8.71 -1.87 2.51
N VAL A 8 -8.17 -1.09 3.45
CA VAL A 8 -7.66 -1.57 4.74
C VAL A 8 -8.80 -2.10 5.61
N LYS A 9 -9.93 -1.39 5.71
CA LYS A 9 -11.09 -1.84 6.49
C LYS A 9 -11.72 -3.10 5.90
N ARG A 10 -11.73 -3.21 4.57
CA ARG A 10 -12.26 -4.38 3.88
C ARG A 10 -11.43 -5.62 4.17
N VAL A 11 -10.11 -5.51 4.03
CA VAL A 11 -9.17 -6.60 4.33
C VAL A 11 -9.30 -7.01 5.79
N ASP A 12 -9.30 -6.05 6.71
CA ASP A 12 -9.43 -6.30 8.15
C ASP A 12 -10.74 -7.03 8.51
N ASN A 13 -11.88 -6.57 7.98
CA ASN A 13 -13.18 -7.22 8.17
C ASN A 13 -13.19 -8.68 7.66
N MET A 14 -12.57 -8.94 6.51
CA MET A 14 -12.48 -10.27 5.93
C MET A 14 -11.55 -11.18 6.73
N THR A 15 -10.40 -10.69 7.19
CA THR A 15 -9.43 -11.50 7.94
C THR A 15 -9.88 -11.74 9.37
N MET A 16 -10.50 -10.76 10.02
CA MET A 16 -11.10 -10.91 11.35
C MET A 16 -12.22 -11.97 11.34
N SER A 17 -13.03 -12.02 10.28
CA SER A 17 -14.08 -13.05 10.11
C SER A 17 -13.53 -14.48 10.00
N HIS A 18 -12.27 -14.63 9.61
CA HIS A 18 -11.58 -15.92 9.46
C HIS A 18 -10.52 -16.17 10.53
N SER A 19 -10.46 -15.33 11.58
CA SER A 19 -9.39 -15.39 12.62
C SER A 19 -7.97 -15.41 12.03
N LEU A 20 -7.78 -14.76 10.88
CA LEU A 20 -6.48 -14.61 10.21
C LEU A 20 -5.93 -13.22 10.49
N GLU A 21 -4.61 -13.10 10.63
CA GLU A 21 -3.94 -11.80 10.73
C GLU A 21 -3.46 -11.35 9.35
N ALA A 22 -4.08 -10.30 8.79
CA ALA A 22 -3.56 -9.64 7.59
C ALA A 22 -2.40 -8.73 7.95
N ARG A 23 -1.23 -8.97 7.34
CA ARG A 23 -0.10 -8.04 7.36
C ARG A 23 -0.11 -7.22 6.06
N VAL A 24 0.11 -5.92 6.17
CA VAL A 24 0.14 -4.98 5.02
C VAL A 24 1.56 -4.42 4.87
N PRO A 25 2.52 -5.18 4.32
CA PRO A 25 3.94 -4.79 4.27
C PRO A 25 4.19 -3.51 3.46
N PHE A 26 3.30 -3.18 2.53
CA PHE A 26 3.42 -1.95 1.73
C PHE A 26 2.98 -0.68 2.46
N LEU A 27 2.35 -0.83 3.64
CA LEU A 27 1.98 0.28 4.51
C LEU A 27 2.99 0.45 5.66
N ASP A 28 4.19 -0.13 5.53
CA ASP A 28 5.26 0.05 6.51
C ASP A 28 5.78 1.49 6.51
N ILE A 29 6.02 2.04 7.69
CA ILE A 29 6.46 3.41 7.93
C ILE A 29 7.81 3.66 7.27
N ASP A 30 8.72 2.69 7.34
CA ASP A 30 10.07 2.81 6.77
C ASP A 30 10.01 2.86 5.24
N LEU A 31 9.18 1.99 4.65
CA LEU A 31 8.95 1.96 3.20
C LEU A 31 8.28 3.25 2.71
N ILE A 32 7.27 3.73 3.44
CA ILE A 32 6.58 4.98 3.12
C ILE A 32 7.55 6.16 3.18
N SER A 33 8.35 6.25 4.24
CA SER A 33 9.32 7.33 4.43
C SER A 33 10.37 7.36 3.32
N PHE A 34 10.88 6.18 2.94
CA PHE A 34 11.76 6.04 1.78
C PHE A 34 11.07 6.50 0.50
N MET A 35 9.86 5.99 0.22
CA MET A 35 9.10 6.36 -0.98
C MET A 35 8.77 7.86 -1.01
N LEU A 36 8.53 8.51 0.14
CA LEU A 36 8.29 9.95 0.21
C LEU A 36 9.53 10.77 -0.16
N SER A 37 10.74 10.30 0.19
CA SER A 37 12.00 10.98 -0.17
C SER A 37 12.32 10.93 -1.68
N VAL A 38 11.76 9.96 -2.39
CA VAL A 38 11.98 9.79 -3.82
C VAL A 38 11.20 10.84 -4.63
N LYS A 39 11.85 11.45 -5.63
CA LYS A 39 11.24 12.46 -6.51
C LYS A 39 10.03 11.89 -7.27
N SER A 40 8.91 12.62 -7.27
CA SER A 40 7.63 12.16 -7.85
C SER A 40 7.71 11.77 -9.32
N GLU A 41 8.55 12.44 -10.11
CA GLU A 41 8.77 12.15 -11.54
C GLU A 41 9.28 10.73 -11.80
N LYS A 42 10.00 10.13 -10.84
CA LYS A 42 10.50 8.74 -10.97
C LYS A 42 9.49 7.71 -10.47
N LYS A 43 8.44 8.12 -9.74
CA LYS A 43 7.42 7.21 -9.18
C LYS A 43 6.49 6.64 -10.24
N ILE A 44 6.34 7.37 -11.35
CA ILE A 44 5.40 7.08 -12.42
C ILE A 44 6.17 7.14 -13.72
N GLU A 45 6.37 6.01 -14.37
CA GLU A 45 6.82 5.94 -15.77
C GLU A 45 5.69 5.24 -16.54
N ASN A 46 5.27 5.79 -17.67
CA ASN A 46 4.24 5.21 -18.54
C ASN A 46 2.87 4.93 -17.88
N GLY A 47 2.53 5.65 -16.80
CA GLY A 47 1.26 5.45 -16.08
C GLY A 47 1.28 4.30 -15.08
N GLU A 48 2.43 3.62 -14.90
CA GLU A 48 2.60 2.53 -13.95
C GLU A 48 3.57 2.91 -12.80
N LYS A 49 3.43 2.23 -11.65
CA LYS A 49 4.29 2.43 -10.48
C LYS A 49 5.67 1.79 -10.70
N CYS A 50 6.61 2.52 -11.28
CA CYS A 50 7.89 1.95 -11.73
C CYS A 50 8.82 1.47 -10.61
N PHE A 51 8.81 2.09 -9.44
CA PHE A 51 9.62 1.59 -8.31
C PHE A 51 9.14 0.25 -7.77
N PHE A 52 7.90 -0.15 -8.06
CA PHE A 52 7.32 -1.40 -7.55
C PHE A 52 7.69 -2.62 -8.42
N LYS A 53 8.00 -2.42 -9.72
CA LYS A 53 8.41 -3.50 -10.64
C LYS A 53 9.88 -3.89 -10.54
N ARG A 54 10.73 -3.00 -10.01
CA ARG A 54 12.20 -3.14 -10.13
C ARG A 54 12.91 -3.44 -8.82
N GLY A 55 12.20 -3.39 -7.69
CA GLY A 55 12.74 -3.66 -6.34
C GLY A 55 12.14 -4.87 -5.63
N LEU A 56 11.35 -5.69 -6.34
CA LEU A 56 10.78 -6.96 -5.86
C LEU A 56 11.35 -8.12 -6.68
#